data_AF-A0A7Y5LHR8-F1
#
_entry.id   AF-A0A7Y5LHR8-F1
#
_cell.length_a   1.000
_cell.length_b   1.000
_cell.length_c   1.000
_cell.angle_alpha   90.00
_cell.angle_beta   90.00
_cell.angle_gamma   90.00
#
_symmetry.space_group_name_H-M   'P 1'
#
loop_
_entity.id
_entity.type
_entity.pdbx_description
1 polymer ?
#
loop_
_entity_poly.entity_id
_entity_poly.type
_entity_poly.pdbx_seq_one_letter_code
_entity_poly.pdbx_strand_id
1 'polypeptide(L)'
;MPVLSGVPVGAELWATYESAFRNFVAKARIVQRYAADPLAARTDVEAAMLDMAKARAAYTNARDAVARRLMDQTPESVLATRLEPSPEHTAELAELFWKLEGRPEGTAEADWYRAEEILRSARKEWAHAAS
;
A
#
# COMPACT_ATOMS: atom_id res chain seq x y z
N MET A 1 -14.38 -17.60 -28.96
CA MET A 1 -13.82 -16.48 -28.18
C MET A 1 -14.19 -16.68 -26.73
N PRO A 2 -13.20 -16.87 -25.85
CA PRO A 2 -13.19 -16.03 -24.66
C PRO A 2 -11.78 -15.48 -24.38
N VAL A 3 -11.71 -14.16 -24.18
CA VAL A 3 -10.56 -13.48 -23.59
C VAL A 3 -10.81 -13.49 -22.09
N LEU A 4 -10.13 -14.36 -21.36
CA LEU A 4 -10.06 -14.25 -19.90
C LEU A 4 -9.06 -13.14 -19.60
N SER A 5 -9.59 -12.02 -19.13
CA SER A 5 -8.88 -10.86 -18.64
C SER A 5 -7.88 -11.29 -17.56
N GLY A 6 -6.63 -11.47 -17.97
CA GLY A 6 -5.51 -11.75 -17.08
C GLY A 6 -5.14 -10.47 -16.36
N VAL A 7 -5.77 -10.21 -15.20
CA VAL A 7 -5.11 -9.36 -14.21
C VAL A 7 -3.80 -10.08 -13.88
N PRO A 8 -2.63 -9.44 -14.07
CA PRO A 8 -1.38 -10.09 -13.75
C PRO A 8 -1.45 -10.47 -12.27
N VAL A 9 -1.14 -11.73 -11.94
CA VAL A 9 -1.19 -12.28 -10.57
C VAL A 9 -0.51 -11.37 -9.53
N GLY A 10 0.45 -10.53 -9.96
CA GLY A 10 1.05 -9.48 -9.13
C GLY A 10 0.11 -8.34 -8.70
N ALA A 11 -0.80 -7.88 -9.56
CA ALA A 11 -1.73 -6.79 -9.26
C ALA A 11 -2.81 -7.21 -8.26
N GLU A 12 -3.35 -8.43 -8.37
CA GLU A 12 -4.32 -8.96 -7.41
C GLU A 12 -3.67 -9.19 -6.02
N LEU A 13 -2.45 -9.73 -6.00
CA LEU A 13 -1.66 -9.92 -4.79
C LEU A 13 -1.37 -8.57 -4.10
N TRP A 14 -1.05 -7.55 -4.88
CA TRP A 14 -0.80 -6.19 -4.38
C TRP A 14 -2.06 -5.53 -3.85
N ALA A 15 -3.18 -5.58 -4.59
CA ALA A 15 -4.47 -5.08 -4.14
C ALA A 15 -4.93 -5.75 -2.83
N THR A 16 -4.68 -7.06 -2.69
CA THR A 16 -4.98 -7.81 -1.46
C THR A 16 -4.12 -7.33 -0.29
N TYR A 17 -2.81 -7.15 -0.52
CA TYR A 17 -1.89 -6.58 0.46
C TYR A 17 -2.31 -5.18 0.90
N GLU A 18 -2.61 -4.30 -0.05
CA GLU A 18 -2.95 -2.92 0.23
C GLU A 18 -4.27 -2.81 0.98
N SER A 19 -5.30 -3.55 0.55
CA SER A 19 -6.59 -3.62 1.24
C SER A 19 -6.42 -4.12 2.68
N ALA A 20 -5.61 -5.17 2.89
CA ALA A 20 -5.33 -5.71 4.23
C ALA A 20 -4.58 -4.70 5.11
N PHE A 21 -3.62 -3.96 4.55
CA PHE A 21 -2.90 -2.90 5.25
C PHE A 21 -3.83 -1.74 5.65
N ARG A 22 -4.63 -1.22 4.69
CA ARG A 22 -5.61 -0.15 4.93
C ARG A 22 -6.59 -0.54 6.05
N ASN A 23 -7.09 -1.78 6.01
CA ASN A 23 -7.98 -2.31 7.05
C ASN A 23 -7.29 -2.42 8.42
N PHE A 24 -6.06 -2.94 8.48
CA PHE A 24 -5.29 -3.00 9.73
C PHE A 24 -5.07 -1.61 10.34
N VAL A 25 -4.64 -0.62 9.55
CA VAL A 25 -4.46 0.76 10.01
C VAL A 25 -5.78 1.36 10.51
N ALA A 26 -6.89 1.12 9.81
CA ALA A 26 -8.20 1.59 10.24
C ALA A 26 -8.60 1.01 11.61
N LYS A 27 -8.42 -0.30 11.82
CA LYS A 27 -8.73 -0.95 13.10
C LYS A 27 -7.77 -0.52 14.22
N ALA A 28 -6.49 -0.31 13.93
CA ALA A 28 -5.54 0.22 14.90
C ALA A 28 -5.92 1.62 15.40
N ARG A 29 -6.40 2.51 14.49
CA ARG A 29 -6.91 3.84 14.87
C ARG A 29 -8.16 3.77 15.75
N ILE A 30 -9.01 2.75 15.59
CA ILE A 30 -10.17 2.55 16.47
C ILE A 30 -9.69 2.19 17.88
N VAL A 31 -8.77 1.24 18.01
CA VAL A 31 -8.19 0.86 19.32
C VAL A 31 -7.48 2.04 19.98
N GLN A 32 -6.74 2.86 19.22
CA GLN A 32 -6.11 4.08 19.75
C GLN A 32 -7.12 5.08 20.28
N ARG A 33 -8.25 5.27 19.60
CA ARG A 33 -9.33 6.15 20.08
C ARG A 33 -9.93 5.65 21.38
N TYR A 34 -10.19 4.34 21.49
CA TYR A 34 -10.67 3.75 22.74
C TYR A 34 -9.65 3.85 23.89
N ALA A 35 -8.35 3.69 23.60
CA ALA A 35 -7.31 3.86 24.61
C ALA A 35 -7.19 5.30 25.14
N ALA A 36 -7.62 6.29 24.35
CA ALA A 36 -7.65 7.70 24.74
C ALA A 36 -8.96 8.12 25.42
N ASP A 37 -10.01 7.29 25.38
CA ASP A 37 -11.31 7.58 25.97
C ASP A 37 -11.46 6.86 27.34
N PRO A 38 -11.41 7.60 28.46
CA PRO A 38 -11.54 7.00 29.79
C PRO A 38 -12.95 6.47 30.09
N LEU A 39 -13.96 6.80 29.25
CA LEU A 39 -15.34 6.33 29.38
C LEU A 39 -15.63 5.12 28.49
N ALA A 40 -14.66 4.64 27.71
CA ALA A 40 -14.83 3.49 26.83
C ALA A 40 -15.28 2.25 27.61
N ALA A 41 -16.41 1.66 27.19
CA ALA A 41 -16.88 0.42 27.79
C ALA A 41 -15.89 -0.70 27.49
N ARG A 42 -15.51 -1.46 28.52
CA ARG A 42 -14.54 -2.56 28.42
C ARG A 42 -14.86 -3.55 27.29
N THR A 43 -16.13 -3.88 27.10
CA THR A 43 -16.59 -4.77 26.03
C THR A 43 -16.30 -4.23 24.64
N ASP A 44 -16.42 -2.91 24.44
CA ASP A 44 -16.15 -2.27 23.16
C ASP A 44 -14.65 -2.23 22.86
N VAL A 45 -13.83 -2.01 23.90
CA VAL A 45 -12.36 -2.09 23.81
C VAL A 45 -11.93 -3.50 23.42
N GLU A 46 -12.45 -4.53 24.09
CA GLU A 46 -12.13 -5.94 23.81
C GLU A 46 -12.55 -6.34 22.38
N ALA A 47 -13.73 -5.92 21.92
CA ALA A 47 -14.19 -6.15 20.56
C ALA A 47 -13.29 -5.45 19.52
N ALA A 48 -12.91 -4.19 19.76
CA ALA A 48 -12.02 -3.44 18.87
C ALA A 48 -10.62 -4.08 18.79
N MET A 49 -10.08 -4.58 19.92
CA MET A 49 -8.82 -5.30 19.95
C MET A 49 -8.87 -6.60 19.16
N LEU A 50 -9.95 -7.38 19.31
CA LEU A 50 -10.16 -8.60 18.53
C LEU A 50 -10.20 -8.33 17.03
N ASP A 51 -10.93 -7.29 16.61
CA ASP A 51 -11.00 -6.85 15.23
C ASP A 51 -9.63 -6.41 14.67
N MET A 52 -8.86 -5.67 15.45
CA MET A 52 -7.49 -5.27 15.08
C MET A 52 -6.58 -6.50 14.94
N ALA A 53 -6.68 -7.47 15.84
CA ALA A 53 -5.89 -8.69 15.78
C ALA A 53 -6.19 -9.51 14.51
N LYS A 54 -7.48 -9.63 14.14
CA LYS A 54 -7.91 -10.27 12.87
C LYS A 54 -7.35 -9.53 11.66
N ALA A 55 -7.45 -8.21 11.63
CA ALA A 55 -6.93 -7.40 10.54
C ALA A 55 -5.39 -7.52 10.42
N ARG A 56 -4.68 -7.56 11.55
CA ARG A 56 -3.22 -7.79 11.59
C ARG A 56 -2.85 -9.15 11.01
N ALA A 57 -3.58 -10.22 11.36
CA ALA A 57 -3.34 -11.55 10.81
C ALA A 57 -3.52 -11.57 9.28
N ALA A 58 -4.59 -10.95 8.77
CA ALA A 58 -4.83 -10.83 7.33
C ALA A 58 -3.70 -10.06 6.62
N TYR A 59 -3.26 -8.94 7.20
CA TYR A 59 -2.13 -8.15 6.67
C TYR A 59 -0.83 -8.95 6.62
N THR A 60 -0.47 -9.66 7.71
CA THR A 60 0.74 -10.49 7.74
C THR A 60 0.69 -11.55 6.65
N ASN A 61 -0.44 -12.23 6.48
CA ASN A 61 -0.60 -13.25 5.44
C ASN A 61 -0.42 -12.68 4.03
N ALA A 62 -1.01 -11.51 3.76
CA ALA A 62 -0.89 -10.85 2.46
C ALA A 62 0.55 -10.36 2.21
N ARG A 63 1.20 -9.79 3.22
CA ARG A 63 2.62 -9.39 3.16
C ARG A 63 3.53 -10.57 2.87
N ASP A 64 3.32 -11.70 3.53
CA ASP A 64 4.15 -12.89 3.35
C ASP A 64 3.89 -13.55 1.97
N ALA A 65 2.68 -13.41 1.41
CA ALA A 65 2.38 -13.81 0.04
C ALA A 65 3.12 -12.92 -0.98
N VAL A 66 3.12 -11.60 -0.78
CA VAL A 66 3.94 -10.65 -1.57
C VAL A 66 5.42 -10.96 -1.45
N ALA A 67 5.93 -11.17 -0.24
CA ALA A 67 7.35 -11.46 -0.02
C ALA A 67 7.79 -12.73 -0.74
N ARG A 68 7.01 -13.82 -0.67
CA ARG A 68 7.28 -15.06 -1.43
C ARG A 68 7.33 -14.80 -2.92
N ARG A 69 6.36 -14.04 -3.46
CA ARG A 69 6.35 -13.73 -4.89
C ARG A 69 7.58 -12.93 -5.33
N LEU A 70 8.02 -11.97 -4.51
CA LEU A 70 9.21 -11.16 -4.78
C LEU A 70 10.50 -11.99 -4.72
N MET A 71 10.58 -12.98 -3.82
CA MET A 71 11.71 -13.90 -3.73
C MET A 71 11.77 -14.90 -4.90
N ASP A 72 10.62 -15.23 -5.49
CA ASP A 72 10.51 -16.10 -6.68
C ASP A 72 10.78 -15.36 -8.01
N GLN A 73 11.01 -14.05 -7.98
CA GLN A 73 11.32 -13.24 -9.16
C GLN A 73 12.80 -12.82 -9.15
N THR A 74 13.44 -12.77 -10.32
CA THR A 74 14.76 -12.13 -10.41
C THR A 74 14.63 -10.63 -10.09
N PRO A 75 15.56 -10.03 -9.34
CA PRO A 75 15.47 -8.63 -8.90
C PRO A 75 15.19 -7.62 -10.02
N GLU A 76 15.70 -7.90 -11.23
CA GLU A 76 15.48 -7.07 -12.43
C GLU A 76 14.01 -7.06 -12.90
N SER A 77 13.31 -8.20 -12.83
CA SER A 77 11.92 -8.32 -13.29
C SER A 77 10.94 -7.57 -12.40
N VAL A 78 11.19 -7.53 -11.09
CA VAL A 78 10.32 -6.88 -10.10
C VAL A 78 10.41 -5.36 -10.21
N LEU A 79 11.63 -4.84 -10.34
CA LEU A 79 11.89 -3.40 -10.33
C LEU A 79 11.53 -2.75 -11.66
N ALA A 80 11.75 -3.44 -12.78
CA ALA A 80 11.32 -2.97 -14.10
C ALA A 80 9.79 -2.77 -14.18
N THR A 81 9.00 -3.65 -13.55
CA THR A 81 7.53 -3.50 -13.54
C THR A 81 7.05 -2.39 -12.59
N ARG A 82 7.78 -2.10 -11.51
CA ARG A 82 7.39 -1.07 -10.52
C ARG A 82 7.85 0.34 -10.84
N LEU A 83 8.96 0.49 -11.57
CA LEU A 83 9.52 1.79 -11.94
C LEU A 83 8.99 2.30 -13.27
N GLU A 84 8.17 1.52 -13.99
CA GLU A 84 7.41 2.05 -15.11
C GLU A 84 6.33 2.99 -14.58
N PRO A 85 6.36 4.28 -14.98
CA PRO A 85 5.36 5.25 -14.57
C PRO A 85 4.03 4.88 -15.25
N SER A 86 3.21 4.10 -14.54
CA SER A 86 1.82 3.90 -14.89
C SER A 86 0.98 4.98 -14.20
N PRO A 87 -0.14 5.41 -14.79
CA PRO A 87 -1.08 6.33 -14.14
C PRO A 87 -1.53 5.82 -12.75
N GLU A 88 -1.61 4.51 -12.56
CA GLU A 88 -1.97 3.89 -11.28
C GLU A 88 -0.87 4.08 -10.23
N HIS A 89 0.41 3.83 -10.58
CA HIS A 89 1.53 4.04 -9.66
C HIS A 89 1.72 5.52 -9.31
N THR A 90 1.51 6.42 -10.28
CA THR A 90 1.57 7.86 -10.02
C THR A 90 0.43 8.31 -9.11
N ALA A 91 -0.79 7.79 -9.31
CA ALA A 91 -1.93 8.09 -8.44
C ALA A 91 -1.71 7.61 -7.00
N GLU A 92 -1.18 6.40 -6.81
CA GLU A 92 -0.87 5.83 -5.49
C GLU A 92 0.18 6.66 -4.75
N LEU A 93 1.24 7.08 -5.45
CA LEU A 93 2.33 7.87 -4.86
C LEU A 93 1.88 9.31 -4.57
N ALA A 94 1.05 9.90 -5.43
CA ALA A 94 0.41 11.19 -5.19
C ALA A 94 -0.55 11.13 -3.98
N GLU A 95 -1.35 10.07 -3.84
CA GLU A 95 -2.23 9.86 -2.68
C GLU A 95 -1.42 9.72 -1.39
N LEU A 96 -0.23 9.09 -1.45
CA LEU A 96 0.72 9.02 -0.35
C LEU A 96 1.25 10.39 0.05
N PHE A 97 1.68 11.23 -0.90
CA PHE A 97 2.12 12.60 -0.61
C PHE A 97 1.01 13.43 0.04
N TRP A 98 -0.20 13.37 -0.52
CA TRP A 98 -1.36 14.08 0.02
C TRP A 98 -1.69 13.67 1.47
N LYS A 99 -1.57 12.37 1.79
CA LYS A 99 -1.76 11.87 3.17
C LYS A 99 -0.64 12.30 4.11
N LEU A 100 0.61 12.36 3.62
CA LEU A 100 1.79 12.69 4.43
C LEU A 100 1.82 14.16 4.82
N GLU A 101 1.36 15.04 3.93
CA GLU A 101 1.29 16.49 4.16
C GLU A 101 0.06 16.92 4.96
N GLY A 102 -0.73 15.96 5.47
CA GLY A 102 -1.87 16.25 6.35
C GLY A 102 -3.14 16.66 5.61
N ARG A 103 -3.30 16.24 4.35
CA ARG A 103 -4.43 16.59 3.47
C ARG A 103 -4.55 18.10 3.24
N PRO A 104 -3.50 18.77 2.74
CA PRO A 104 -3.56 20.18 2.43
C PRO A 104 -4.64 20.45 1.36
N GLU A 105 -5.32 21.59 1.44
CA GLU A 105 -6.11 22.09 0.30
C GLU A 105 -5.13 22.48 -0.81
N GLY A 106 -4.95 21.57 -1.79
CA GLY A 106 -4.02 21.71 -2.90
C GLY A 106 -4.40 20.78 -4.06
N THR A 107 -4.07 21.17 -5.28
CA THR A 107 -4.49 20.46 -6.50
C THR A 107 -3.72 19.15 -6.68
N ALA A 108 -4.47 18.05 -6.81
CA ALA A 108 -3.98 16.68 -7.05
C ALA A 108 -2.93 16.56 -8.18
N GLU A 109 -2.85 17.56 -9.05
CA GLU A 109 -1.89 17.69 -10.14
C GLU A 109 -0.45 17.95 -9.64
N ALA A 110 -0.25 18.74 -8.58
CA ALA A 110 1.09 19.00 -8.03
C ALA A 110 1.70 17.74 -7.38
N ASP A 111 0.87 16.97 -6.66
CA ASP A 111 1.26 15.68 -6.07
C ASP A 111 1.52 14.62 -7.15
N TRP A 112 0.78 14.68 -8.26
CA TRP A 112 0.98 13.85 -9.43
C TRP A 112 2.34 14.08 -10.10
N TYR A 113 2.68 15.34 -10.41
CA TYR A 113 3.97 15.67 -11.02
C TYR A 113 5.15 15.27 -10.13
N ARG A 114 5.01 15.49 -8.82
CA ARG A 114 6.03 15.10 -7.83
C ARG A 114 6.20 13.58 -7.77
N ALA A 115 5.11 12.83 -7.87
CA ALA A 115 5.14 11.38 -7.93
C ALA A 115 5.85 10.86 -9.19
N GLU A 116 5.55 11.42 -10.36
CA GLU A 116 6.23 11.03 -11.61
C GLU A 116 7.73 11.30 -11.58
N GLU A 117 8.14 12.44 -11.00
CA GLU A 117 9.54 12.83 -10.93
C GLU A 117 10.37 11.89 -10.04
N ILE A 118 9.78 11.40 -8.95
CA ILE A 118 10.41 10.41 -8.08
C ILE A 118 10.56 9.05 -8.77
N LEU A 119 9.49 8.57 -9.45
CA LEU A 119 9.56 7.33 -10.22
C LEU A 119 10.61 7.40 -11.34
N ARG A 120 10.68 8.55 -12.03
CA ARG A 120 11.67 8.81 -13.09
C ARG A 120 13.10 8.84 -12.54
N SER A 121 13.31 9.47 -11.38
CA SER A 121 14.63 9.57 -10.74
C SER A 121 15.11 8.23 -10.22
N ALA A 122 14.23 7.47 -9.55
CA ALA A 122 14.52 6.12 -9.05
C ALA A 122 14.90 5.15 -10.19
N ARG A 123 14.23 5.25 -11.36
CA ARG A 123 14.59 4.48 -12.55
C ARG A 123 15.99 4.80 -13.06
N LYS A 124 16.35 6.09 -13.08
CA LYS A 124 17.65 6.55 -13.56
C LYS A 124 18.79 6.09 -12.66
N GLU A 125 18.64 6.24 -11.34
CA GLU A 125 19.64 5.79 -10.37
C GLU A 125 19.84 4.28 -10.38
N TRP A 126 18.75 3.52 -10.54
CA TRP A 126 18.82 2.06 -10.61
C TRP A 126 19.52 1.56 -11.89
N ALA A 127 19.26 2.20 -13.05
CA ALA A 127 19.96 1.88 -14.29
C ALA A 127 21.47 2.15 -14.22
N HIS A 128 21.90 3.13 -13.41
CA HIS A 128 23.31 3.38 -13.14
C HIS A 128 23.93 2.40 -12.15
N ALA A 129 23.16 1.85 -11.21
CA ALA A 129 23.63 0.87 -10.23
C ALA A 129 23.69 -0.57 -10.77
N ALA A 130 23.05 -0.83 -11.92
CA ALA A 130 22.99 -2.14 -12.58
C ALA A 130 23.96 -2.30 -13.78
N SER A 131 24.73 -1.26 -14.14
CA SER A 131 25.88 -1.32 -15.07
C SER A 131 27.19 -1.48 -14.31
#